data_AF-A0AA90GLF8-F1
#
_entry.id   AF-A0AA90GLF8-F1
#
_cell.length_a   1.000
_cell.length_b   1.000
_cell.length_c   1.000
_cell.angle_alpha   90.00
_cell.angle_beta   90.00
_cell.angle_gamma   90.00
#
_symmetry.space_group_name_H-M   'P 1'
#
loop_
_entity.id
_entity.type
_entity.pdbx_description
1 polymer ?
#
loop_
_entity_poly.entity_id
_entity_poly.type
_entity_poly.pdbx_seq_one_letter_code
_entity_poly.pdbx_strand_id
1 'polypeptide(L)' 'MNWEKLLNNTRLGGRPPKSELGRSPFHSDHDKVVFSGAFRRLARKT' A
#
# COMPACT_ATOMS: atom_id res chain seq x y z
N MET A 1 -18.52 -7.18 12.82
CA MET A 1 -17.31 -6.84 12.04
C MET A 1 -16.21 -7.83 12.39
N ASN A 2 -15.42 -8.30 11.42
CA ASN A 2 -14.25 -9.15 11.66
C ASN A 2 -13.00 -8.36 11.25
N TRP A 3 -12.22 -7.91 12.24
CA TRP A 3 -11.07 -7.03 12.02
C TRP A 3 -9.95 -7.69 11.23
N GLU A 4 -9.72 -8.98 11.39
CA GLU A 4 -8.68 -9.73 10.67
C GLU A 4 -8.97 -9.76 9.16
N LYS A 5 -10.24 -9.82 8.79
CA LYS A 5 -10.67 -9.72 7.38
C LYS A 5 -10.53 -8.30 6.82
N LEU A 6 -10.67 -7.28 7.66
CA LEU A 6 -10.59 -5.87 7.25
C LEU A 6 -9.14 -5.39 7.10
N LEU A 7 -8.24 -5.86 7.97
CA LEU A 7 -6.81 -5.55 7.94
C LEU A 7 -6.03 -6.57 7.09
N ASN A 8 -6.56 -6.85 5.90
CA ASN A 8 -5.99 -7.85 5.00
C ASN A 8 -4.74 -7.32 4.28
N ASN A 9 -3.64 -8.08 4.33
CA ASN A 9 -2.39 -7.76 3.67
C ASN A 9 -2.14 -8.56 2.37
N THR A 10 -3.12 -9.32 1.88
CA THR A 10 -3.02 -10.01 0.59
C THR A 10 -3.02 -8.99 -0.55
N ARG A 11 -2.42 -9.37 -1.68
CA ARG A 11 -2.33 -8.53 -2.88
C ARG A 11 -2.93 -9.26 -4.07
N LEU A 12 -3.46 -8.48 -5.02
CA LEU A 12 -3.94 -9.02 -6.30
C LEU A 12 -2.82 -9.80 -6.99
N GLY A 13 -3.19 -10.95 -7.57
CA GLY A 13 -2.24 -11.87 -8.21
C GLY A 13 -1.45 -12.75 -7.24
N GLY A 14 -1.87 -12.86 -5.98
CA GLY A 14 -1.29 -13.82 -5.02
C GLY A 14 0.13 -13.49 -4.58
N ARG A 15 0.59 -12.24 -4.79
CA ARG A 15 1.93 -11.81 -4.39
C ARG A 15 2.00 -11.75 -2.86
N PRO A 16 3.06 -12.32 -2.24
CA PRO A 16 3.22 -12.25 -0.80
C PRO A 16 3.42 -10.79 -0.35
N PRO A 17 2.89 -10.40 0.82
CA PRO A 17 3.17 -9.10 1.42
C PRO A 17 4.68 -8.96 1.68
N LYS A 18 5.21 -7.76 1.43
CA LYS A 18 6.63 -7.49 1.67
C LYS A 18 6.87 -7.42 3.19
N SER A 19 7.84 -8.19 3.67
CA SER A 19 8.31 -8.15 5.05
C SER A 19 9.65 -7.42 5.09
N GLU A 20 9.70 -6.32 5.83
CA GLU A 20 10.91 -5.53 6.08
C GLU A 20 11.01 -5.30 7.59
N LEU A 21 12.21 -5.38 8.15
CA LEU A 21 12.40 -5.16 9.58
C LEU A 21 11.93 -3.75 9.97
N GLY A 22 11.06 -3.66 10.98
CA GLY A 22 10.52 -2.38 11.44
C GLY A 22 9.46 -1.75 10.52
N ARG A 23 8.97 -2.48 9.50
CA ARG A 23 7.95 -1.97 8.57
C ARG A 23 6.82 -2.97 8.37
N SER A 24 5.59 -2.49 8.52
CA SER A 24 4.40 -3.27 8.16
C SER A 24 4.18 -3.27 6.64
N PRO A 25 3.46 -4.28 6.08
CA PRO A 25 3.09 -4.30 4.67
C PRO A 25 2.34 -3.04 4.19
N PHE A 26 1.64 -2.35 5.11
CA PHE A 26 0.92 -1.10 4.82
C PHE A 26 1.87 0.09 4.60
N HIS A 27 3.04 0.11 5.23
CA HIS A 27 4.06 1.14 4.96
C HIS A 27 4.56 1.06 3.51
N SER A 28 4.76 -0.16 2.99
CA SER A 28 5.14 -0.35 1.58
C SER A 28 4.08 0.17 0.61
N ASP A 29 2.79 0.03 0.94
CA ASP A 29 1.72 0.54 0.08
C ASP A 29 1.61 2.06 0.14
N HIS A 30 1.82 2.66 1.30
CA HIS A 30 1.94 4.11 1.45
C HIS A 30 3.02 4.66 0.51
N ASP A 31 4.22 4.07 0.53
CA ASP A 31 5.32 4.48 -0.35
C ASP A 31 4.95 4.35 -1.83
N LYS A 32 4.28 3.26 -2.23
CA LYS A 32 3.81 3.08 -3.62
C LYS A 32 2.83 4.18 -4.03
N VAL A 33 1.93 4.61 -3.15
CA VAL A 33 0.97 5.68 -3.44
C VAL A 33 1.71 7.01 -3.60
N VAL A 34 2.52 7.40 -2.60
CA VAL A 34 3.25 8.67 -2.59
C VAL A 34 4.20 8.80 -3.78
N PHE A 35 4.91 7.73 -4.12
CA PHE A 35 5.83 7.71 -5.26
C PHE A 35 5.18 7.27 -6.57
N SER A 36 3.86 7.15 -6.65
CA SER A 36 3.17 6.85 -7.91
C SER A 36 3.17 8.06 -8.84
N GLY A 37 3.22 7.81 -10.16
CA GLY A 37 3.04 8.86 -11.16
C GLY A 37 1.63 9.48 -11.12
N ALA A 38 0.61 8.70 -10.72
CA ALA A 38 -0.75 9.19 -10.56
C ALA A 38 -0.86 10.24 -9.44
N PHE A 39 -0.26 9.96 -8.29
CA PHE A 39 -0.21 10.89 -7.17
C PHE A 39 0.58 12.16 -7.54
N ARG A 40 1.76 12.03 -8.18
CA ARG A 40 2.53 13.19 -8.65
C ARG A 40 1.75 14.10 -9.61
N ARG A 41 0.85 13.55 -10.44
CA ARG A 41 0.03 14.36 -11.35
C ARG A 41 -0.96 15.27 -10.60
N LEU A 42 -1.34 14.93 -9.37
CA LEU A 42 -2.21 15.78 -8.54
C LEU A 42 -1.60 17.16 -8.28
N ALA A 43 -0.27 17.26 -8.18
CA ALA A 43 0.41 18.55 -7.99
C ALA A 43 0.20 19.54 -9.16
N ARG A 44 -0.28 19.07 -10.31
CA ARG A 44 -0.62 19.90 -11.48
C ARG A 44 -2.12 20.03 -11.71
N LYS A 45 -2.94 19.56 -10.77
CA LYS A 45 -4.40 19.71 -10.78
C LYS A 45 -4.77 20.74 -9.70
N THR A 46 -5.30 21.87 -10.14
CA THR A 46 -5.89 22.91 -9.30
C THR A 46 -7.40 22.73 -9.27
#